data_AF-A0A291DLE3-F1
#
_entry.id   AF-A0A291DLE3-F1
#
_cell.length_a   1.000
_cell.length_b   1.000
_cell.length_c   1.000
_cell.angle_alpha   90.00
_cell.angle_beta   90.00
_cell.angle_gamma   90.00
#
_symmetry.space_group_name_H-M   'P 1'
#
loop_
_entity.id
_entity.type
_entity.pdbx_description
1 polymer ?
#
loop_
_entity_poly.entity_id
_entity_poly.type
_entity_poly.pdbx_seq_one_letter_code
_entity_poly.pdbx_strand_id
1 'polypeptide(L)' 'MDKRYIYSLFIGFILAFQLHLISYCNYLLVNQGTISGVLDPYLLLKTPLIIIPVLFVLYFAYGIYKTIKK' A
#
# COMPACT_ATOMS: atom_id res chain seq x y z
N MET A 1 -11.61 -2.20 -22.46
CA MET A 1 -11.60 -2.63 -21.05
C MET A 1 -12.33 -1.60 -20.23
N ASP A 2 -13.47 -1.96 -19.65
CA ASP A 2 -14.28 -1.07 -18.81
C ASP A 2 -13.45 -0.53 -17.65
N LYS A 3 -13.53 0.78 -17.38
CA LYS A 3 -12.77 1.46 -16.31
C LYS A 3 -12.95 0.82 -14.93
N ARG A 4 -13.99 -0.01 -14.75
CA ARG A 4 -14.33 -0.79 -13.56
C ARG A 4 -13.17 -1.64 -13.02
N TYR A 5 -12.39 -2.29 -13.90
CA TYR A 5 -11.25 -3.12 -13.46
C TYR A 5 -10.13 -2.29 -12.83
N ILE A 6 -9.91 -1.08 -13.34
CA ILE A 6 -8.91 -0.15 -12.79
C ILE A 6 -9.35 0.31 -11.40
N TYR A 7 -10.63 0.67 -11.22
CA TYR A 7 -11.15 1.05 -9.91
C TYR A 7 -11.07 -0.10 -8.89
N SER A 8 -11.41 -1.32 -9.29
CA SER A 8 -11.29 -2.51 -8.42
C SER A 8 -9.84 -2.78 -8.00
N LEU A 9 -8.89 -2.64 -8.92
CA LEU A 9 -7.46 -2.77 -8.64
C LEU A 9 -6.96 -1.68 -7.69
N PHE A 10 -7.41 -0.43 -7.85
CA PHE A 10 -7.10 0.66 -6.93
C PHE A 10 -7.63 0.42 -5.51
N ILE A 11 -8.89 -0.04 -5.40
CA ILE A 11 -9.48 -0.39 -4.10
C ILE A 11 -8.69 -1.53 -3.45
N GLY A 12 -8.32 -2.56 -4.21
CA GLY A 12 -7.49 -3.67 -3.73
C GLY A 12 -6.14 -3.19 -3.17
N PHE A 13 -5.46 -2.28 -3.87
CA PHE A 13 -4.20 -1.70 -3.38
C PHE A 13 -4.38 -0.86 -2.12
N ILE A 14 -5.45 -0.07 -2.00
CA ILE A 14 -5.74 0.71 -0.80
C ILE A 14 -5.97 -0.20 0.41
N LEU A 15 -6.76 -1.26 0.24
CA LEU A 15 -7.03 -2.23 1.30
C LEU A 15 -5.74 -2.96 1.73
N ALA A 16 -4.93 -3.39 0.76
CA ALA A 16 -3.63 -3.99 1.04
C ALA A 16 -2.71 -3.03 1.80
N PHE A 17 -2.67 -1.75 1.41
CA PHE A 17 -1.86 -0.74 2.10
C PHE A 17 -2.33 -0.52 3.55
N GLN A 18 -3.64 -0.40 3.78
CA GLN A 18 -4.20 -0.24 5.13
C GLN A 18 -3.84 -1.43 6.03
N LEU A 19 -3.94 -2.66 5.53
CA LEU A 19 -3.57 -3.84 6.30
C LEU A 19 -2.09 -3.83 6.70
N HIS A 20 -1.20 -3.46 5.79
CA HIS A 20 0.23 -3.35 6.06
C HIS A 20 0.56 -2.21 7.04
N LEU A 21 -0.14 -1.08 6.93
CA LEU A 21 0.02 0.05 7.84
C LEU A 21 -0.41 -0.31 9.27
N ILE A 22 -1.56 -0.96 9.44
CA ILE A 22 -2.04 -1.42 10.76
C ILE A 22 -1.06 -2.42 11.36
N SER A 23 -0.59 -3.38 10.57
CA SER A 23 0.39 -4.35 11.05
C SER A 23 1.72 -3.70 11.40
N TYR A 24 2.14 -2.66 10.68
CA TYR A 24 3.33 -1.87 11.03
C TYR A 24 3.19 -1.09 12.32
N CYS A 25 2.04 -0.47 12.56
CA CYS A 25 1.73 0.14 13.85
C CYS A 25 1.77 -0.90 14.97
N ASN A 26 1.21 -2.09 14.76
CA ASN A 26 1.27 -3.17 15.75
C ASN A 26 2.73 -3.60 16.02
N TYR A 27 3.54 -3.78 14.98
CA TYR A 27 4.98 -4.05 15.11
C TYR A 27 5.68 -2.99 15.98
N LEU A 28 5.44 -1.71 15.73
CA LEU A 28 6.04 -0.61 16.50
C LEU A 28 5.60 -0.64 17.96
N LEU A 29 4.30 -0.83 18.22
CA LEU A 29 3.74 -0.86 19.57
C LEU A 29 4.27 -2.04 20.40
N VAL A 30 4.44 -3.21 19.78
CA VAL A 30 5.03 -4.39 20.43
C VAL A 30 6.52 -4.16 20.67
N ASN A 31 7.25 -3.65 19.68
CA ASN A 31 8.69 -3.42 19.80
C ASN A 31 9.05 -2.34 20.83
N GLN A 32 8.15 -1.38 21.06
CA GLN A 32 8.29 -0.34 22.09
C GLN A 32 7.88 -0.82 23.49
N GLY A 33 7.39 -2.05 23.64
CA GLY A 33 6.91 -2.59 24.91
C GLY A 33 5.61 -1.93 25.39
N THR A 34 4.93 -1.17 24.53
CA THR A 34 3.68 -0.48 24.85
C THR A 34 2.51 -1.45 24.93
N ILE A 35 2.55 -2.54 24.16
CA ILE A 35 1.52 -3.58 24.12
C ILE A 35 2.17 -4.96 24.10
N SER A 36 1.64 -5.89 24.89
CA SER A 36 1.98 -7.32 24.80
C SER A 36 1.25 -7.92 23.60
N GLY A 37 1.95 -8.15 22.49
CA GLY A 37 1.37 -8.65 21.25
C GLY A 37 2.27 -9.64 20.51
N VAL A 38 1.66 -10.41 19.61
CA VAL A 38 2.38 -11.36 18.75
C VAL A 38 2.91 -10.63 17.52
N LEU A 39 4.22 -10.74 17.30
CA LEU A 39 4.88 -10.30 16.08
C LEU A 39 4.61 -11.32 14.97
N ASP A 40 4.02 -10.88 13.87
CA ASP A 40 3.87 -11.71 12.68
C ASP A 40 5.18 -11.68 11.86
N PRO A 41 5.94 -12.78 11.79
CA PRO A 41 7.23 -12.80 11.10
C PRO A 41 7.09 -12.82 9.57
N TYR A 42 5.91 -13.12 9.04
CA TYR A 42 5.67 -13.25 7.59
C TYR A 42 5.18 -11.96 6.95
N LEU A 43 4.83 -10.97 7.77
CA LEU A 43 4.39 -9.69 7.24
C LEU A 43 5.64 -8.93 6.79
N LEU A 44 5.89 -8.94 5.48
CA LEU A 44 6.84 -8.05 4.82
C LEU A 44 6.39 -6.62 5.09
N LEU A 45 6.70 -6.07 6.25
CA LEU A 45 6.08 -4.83 6.74
C LEU A 45 6.52 -3.63 5.91
N LYS A 46 7.80 -3.54 5.56
CA LYS A 46 8.36 -2.35 4.91
C LYS A 46 8.11 -2.31 3.40
N THR A 47 8.13 -3.46 2.73
CA THR A 47 8.15 -3.54 1.27
C THR A 47 6.85 -3.06 0.62
N PRO A 48 5.65 -3.52 1.05
CA PRO A 48 4.36 -3.12 0.50
C PRO A 48 4.00 -1.68 0.85
N LEU A 49 4.42 -1.20 2.02
CA LEU A 49 4.27 0.18 2.46
C LEU A 49 5.01 1.19 1.55
N ILE A 50 6.07 0.76 0.86
CA ILE A 50 6.82 1.59 -0.10
C ILE A 50 6.36 1.33 -1.53
N ILE A 51 6.14 0.06 -1.92
CA ILE A 51 5.80 -0.32 -3.29
C ILE A 51 4.43 0.22 -3.70
N ILE A 52 3.41 0.15 -2.83
CA ILE A 52 2.05 0.57 -3.20
C ILE A 52 2.01 2.08 -3.53
N PRO A 53 2.56 2.99 -2.71
CA PRO A 53 2.66 4.40 -3.07
C PRO A 53 3.43 4.65 -4.37
N VAL A 54 4.54 3.94 -4.58
CA VAL A 54 5.35 4.09 -5.81
C VAL A 54 4.55 3.70 -7.05
N LEU A 55 3.80 2.59 -7.01
CA LEU A 55 2.93 2.17 -8.10
C LEU A 55 1.84 3.21 -8.40
N PHE A 56 1.26 3.84 -7.37
CA PHE A 56 0.32 4.94 -7.52
C PHE A 56 0.95 6.15 -8.24
N VAL A 57 2.13 6.58 -7.80
CA VAL A 57 2.84 7.72 -8.38
C VAL A 57 3.21 7.46 -9.84
N LEU A 58 3.73 6.27 -10.15
CA LEU A 58 4.07 5.88 -11.52
C LEU A 58 2.84 5.85 -12.43
N TYR A 59 1.73 5.29 -11.97
CA TYR A 59 0.49 5.25 -12.74
C TYR A 59 -0.07 6.65 -12.99
N PHE A 60 -0.03 7.52 -11.98
CA PHE A 60 -0.45 8.91 -12.09
C PHE A 60 0.43 9.69 -13.08
N ALA A 61 1.76 9.56 -12.98
CA ALA A 61 2.72 10.19 -13.89
C ALA A 61 2.50 9.74 -15.34
N TYR A 62 2.23 8.45 -15.56
CA TYR A 62 1.88 7.92 -16.88
C TYR A 62 0.59 8.54 -17.43
N GLY A 63 -0.45 8.69 -16.60
CA GLY A 63 -1.70 9.36 -16.97
C GLY A 63 -1.48 10.82 -17.39
N ILE A 64 -0.68 11.57 -16.63
CA ILE A 64 -0.31 12.95 -16.97
C ILE A 64 0.46 13.01 -18.28
N TYR A 65 1.52 12.21 -18.44
CA TYR A 65 2.33 12.18 -19.66
C TYR A 65 1.48 11.93 -20.90
N LYS A 66 0.57 10.95 -20.83
CA LYS A 66 -0.34 10.63 -21.93
C LYS A 66 -1.33 11.76 -22.24
N THR A 67 -1.73 12.54 -21.24
CA THR A 67 -2.65 13.66 -21.40
C THR A 67 -1.95 14.88 -22.02
N ILE A 68 -0.70 15.14 -21.64
CA ILE A 68 0.09 16.25 -22.18
C ILE A 68 0.49 16.00 -23.64
N LYS A 69 0.75 14.75 -24.02
CA LYS A 69 1.20 14.38 -25.37
C LYS A 69 0.07 14.21 -26.39
N LYS A 70 -1.19 14.45 -25.98
CA LYS A 70 -2.39 14.32 -26.79
C LYS A 70 -2.93 15.71 -27.12
#